data_AF-A0A8C1TGX3-F1
#
_entry.id   AF-A0A8C1TGX3-F1
#
_cell.length_a   1.000
_cell.length_b   1.000
_cell.length_c   1.000
_cell.angle_alpha   90.00
_cell.angle_beta   90.00
_cell.angle_gamma   90.00
#
_symmetry.space_group_name_H-M   'P 1'
#
loop_
_entity.id
_entity.type
_entity.pdbx_description
1 polymer ?
#
loop_
_entity_poly.entity_id
_entity_poly.type
_entity_poly.pdbx_seq_one_letter_code
_entity_poly.pdbx_strand_id
1 'polypeptide(L)'
;MKVTETSHTGGALLAEPLYSIQTVGLYIIISVPNLGITVIWDKHTRVTIQLEPQWRGQVLGLCGNFDGKVTNDLLTSSSSEVFSVLDFGNSWKTATPPCSDVTHETFPCERHSYCAAWAQRRCMILRSDTFIDCHLKVDPEPYYQACVLESCSCEFEGKFLGFCTAVSAYAEACSAKDVCINWRTPDLCPVYCDYYNEVGQCTWHYNPCGQNLETRKLFHQAMHDISGCYPRCPEETPYYDKNLGKCTALHNCTCTFMNRVLLPPDEICTSYTCW
;
A
#
# COMPACT_ATOMS: atom_id res chain seq x y z
N MET A 1 1.91 8.57 42.70
CA MET A 1 2.26 7.27 43.30
C MET A 1 3.39 6.70 42.45
N LYS A 2 4.61 6.68 42.99
CA LYS A 2 5.80 6.13 42.33
C LYS A 2 5.72 4.61 42.42
N VAL A 3 5.91 3.92 41.31
CA VAL A 3 6.30 2.50 41.33
C VAL A 3 7.65 2.43 40.64
N THR A 4 8.70 2.46 41.45
CA THR A 4 10.04 2.01 41.08
C THR A 4 10.07 0.51 41.27
N GLU A 5 10.39 -0.24 40.21
CA GLU A 5 10.85 -1.61 40.33
C GLU A 5 12.19 -1.72 39.60
N THR A 6 13.26 -1.88 40.37
CA THR A 6 14.57 -2.32 39.89
C THR A 6 14.77 -3.75 40.34
N SER A 7 14.93 -4.67 39.39
CA SER A 7 15.58 -5.96 39.61
C SER A 7 16.55 -6.25 38.46
N HIS A 8 17.73 -6.72 38.85
CA HIS A 8 18.96 -6.79 38.08
C HIS A 8 19.09 -8.06 37.22
N THR A 9 19.89 -7.91 36.16
CA THR A 9 20.79 -8.91 35.54
C THR A 9 20.19 -10.17 34.91
N GLY A 10 20.14 -10.14 33.57
CA GLY A 10 20.09 -11.29 32.69
C GLY A 10 20.02 -10.78 31.26
N GLY A 11 21.10 -10.93 30.49
CA GLY A 11 21.18 -10.47 29.11
C GLY A 11 20.15 -11.19 28.23
N ALA A 12 18.98 -10.59 28.06
CA ALA A 12 18.03 -11.00 27.05
C ALA A 12 18.43 -10.28 25.75
N LEU A 13 18.94 -11.04 24.77
CA LEU A 13 18.84 -10.68 23.38
C LEU A 13 17.36 -10.37 23.11
N LEU A 14 17.01 -9.10 22.98
CA LEU A 14 15.64 -8.69 22.68
C LEU A 14 15.31 -9.26 21.30
N ALA A 15 14.40 -10.24 21.26
CA ALA A 15 13.92 -10.82 20.02
C ALA A 15 13.42 -9.69 19.11
N GLU A 16 13.86 -9.68 17.86
CA GLU A 16 13.27 -8.79 16.87
C GLU A 16 11.76 -9.05 16.78
N PRO A 17 10.93 -8.01 16.69
CA PRO A 17 9.50 -8.18 16.58
C PRO A 17 9.20 -9.05 15.35
N LEU A 18 8.35 -10.06 15.54
CA LEU A 18 8.00 -11.01 14.49
C LEU A 18 7.43 -10.32 13.23
N TYR A 19 6.80 -9.16 13.42
CA TYR A 19 6.28 -8.31 12.36
C TYR A 19 6.31 -6.84 12.77
N SER A 20 6.21 -5.94 11.80
CA SER A 20 6.03 -4.50 12.02
C SER A 20 4.82 -3.99 11.25
N ILE A 21 4.15 -2.98 11.79
CA ILE A 21 3.00 -2.32 11.15
C ILE A 21 3.33 -0.83 11.04
N GLN A 22 3.25 -0.28 9.84
CA GLN A 22 3.50 1.13 9.57
C GLN A 22 2.37 1.71 8.75
N THR A 23 1.99 2.96 9.03
CA THR A 23 1.12 3.73 8.12
C THR A 23 2.03 4.59 7.24
N VAL A 24 1.93 4.41 5.92
CA VAL A 24 2.75 5.13 4.95
C VAL A 24 1.84 5.70 3.86
N GLY A 25 1.81 7.03 3.74
CA GLY A 25 0.87 7.72 2.88
C GLY A 25 -0.57 7.32 3.22
N LEU A 26 -1.31 6.83 2.21
CA LEU A 26 -2.69 6.37 2.41
C LEU A 26 -2.80 4.92 2.93
N TYR A 27 -1.68 4.20 3.07
CA TYR A 27 -1.66 2.73 3.23
C TYR A 27 -1.23 2.28 4.61
N ILE A 28 -1.59 1.04 4.94
CA ILE A 28 -0.99 0.28 6.03
C ILE A 28 -0.06 -0.77 5.42
N ILE A 29 1.17 -0.85 5.94
CA ILE A 29 2.19 -1.80 5.51
C ILE A 29 2.53 -2.69 6.70
N ILE A 30 2.34 -3.99 6.51
CA ILE A 30 2.67 -5.03 7.48
C ILE A 30 3.84 -5.81 6.92
N SER A 31 4.99 -5.73 7.58
CA SER A 31 6.20 -6.44 7.15
C SER A 31 6.54 -7.54 8.14
N VAL A 32 6.87 -8.73 7.61
CA VAL A 32 7.33 -9.90 8.35
C VAL A 32 8.73 -10.24 7.83
N PRO A 33 9.79 -9.54 8.28
CA PRO A 33 11.12 -9.60 7.65
C PRO A 33 11.71 -11.01 7.64
N ASN A 34 11.55 -11.76 8.73
CA ASN A 34 12.06 -13.14 8.84
C ASN A 34 11.44 -14.11 7.83
N LEU A 35 10.27 -13.78 7.28
CA LEU A 35 9.63 -14.55 6.23
C LEU A 35 9.78 -13.88 4.85
N GLY A 36 10.27 -12.64 4.75
CA GLY A 36 10.29 -11.91 3.48
C GLY A 36 8.88 -11.68 2.91
N ILE A 37 7.92 -11.35 3.76
CA ILE A 37 6.51 -11.09 3.37
C ILE A 37 6.15 -9.66 3.73
N THR A 38 5.55 -8.94 2.78
CA THR A 38 4.99 -7.60 3.01
C THR A 38 3.56 -7.54 2.51
N VAL A 39 2.64 -7.08 3.35
CA VAL A 39 1.24 -6.82 3.01
C VAL A 39 1.02 -5.31 2.99
N ILE A 40 0.50 -4.81 1.88
CA ILE A 40 0.19 -3.39 1.66
C ILE A 40 -1.32 -3.29 1.48
N TRP A 41 -2.00 -2.54 2.35
CA TRP A 41 -3.45 -2.41 2.35
C TRP A 41 -3.86 -0.94 2.26
N ASP A 42 -4.79 -0.64 1.36
CA ASP A 42 -5.31 0.71 1.13
C ASP A 42 -6.35 1.18 2.15
N LYS A 43 -6.56 0.40 3.23
CA LYS A 43 -7.60 0.59 4.26
C LYS A 43 -9.04 0.37 3.77
N HIS A 44 -9.17 -0.10 2.52
CA HIS A 44 -10.43 -0.35 1.85
C HIS A 44 -10.40 -1.74 1.21
N THR A 45 -10.49 -1.83 -0.11
CA THR A 45 -10.72 -3.08 -0.83
C THR A 45 -9.46 -3.68 -1.44
N ARG A 46 -8.34 -2.94 -1.49
CA ARG A 46 -7.14 -3.41 -2.19
C ARG A 46 -6.04 -3.84 -1.22
N VAL A 47 -5.67 -5.10 -1.34
CA VAL A 47 -4.55 -5.72 -0.64
C VAL A 47 -3.52 -6.17 -1.68
N THR A 48 -2.26 -5.77 -1.50
CA THR A 48 -1.12 -6.25 -2.27
C THR A 48 -0.23 -7.07 -1.36
N ILE A 49 0.14 -8.27 -1.79
CA ILE A 49 1.09 -9.13 -1.09
C ILE A 49 2.36 -9.19 -1.90
N GLN A 50 3.47 -8.79 -1.29
CA GLN A 50 4.82 -8.90 -1.85
C GLN A 50 5.54 -10.03 -1.14
N LEU A 51 6.08 -10.96 -1.94
CA LEU A 51 6.83 -12.11 -1.47
C LEU A 51 8.27 -12.02 -1.96
N GLU A 52 9.23 -12.26 -1.08
CA GLU A 52 10.63 -12.42 -1.47
C GLU A 52 10.84 -13.67 -2.34
N PRO A 53 11.89 -13.69 -3.19
CA PRO A 53 12.13 -14.77 -4.15
C PRO A 53 12.21 -16.18 -3.56
N GLN A 54 12.48 -16.32 -2.25
CA GLN A 54 12.46 -17.62 -1.56
C GLN A 54 11.11 -18.33 -1.63
N TRP A 55 10.00 -17.61 -1.81
CA TRP A 55 8.66 -18.19 -1.94
C TRP A 55 8.33 -18.66 -3.36
N ARG A 56 9.25 -18.47 -4.33
CA ARG A 56 9.01 -18.82 -5.73
C ARG A 56 8.67 -20.30 -5.87
N GLY A 57 7.48 -20.62 -6.37
CA GLY A 57 6.98 -21.99 -6.49
C GLY A 57 6.68 -22.70 -5.16
N GLN A 58 6.66 -21.99 -4.03
CA GLN A 58 6.38 -22.55 -2.70
C GLN A 58 5.00 -22.14 -2.16
N VAL A 59 4.27 -21.30 -2.88
CA VAL A 59 2.93 -20.83 -2.51
C VAL A 59 1.89 -21.38 -3.46
N LEU A 60 0.65 -21.42 -3.00
CA LEU A 60 -0.53 -21.74 -3.79
C LEU A 60 -1.68 -20.87 -3.27
N GLY A 61 -2.67 -20.60 -4.12
CA GLY A 61 -3.85 -19.84 -3.74
C GLY A 61 -4.43 -19.07 -4.91
N LEU A 62 -5.33 -18.13 -4.59
CA LEU A 62 -5.92 -17.22 -5.58
C LEU A 62 -4.90 -16.32 -6.29
N CYS A 63 -3.72 -16.12 -5.70
CA CYS A 63 -2.61 -15.37 -6.30
C CYS A 63 -1.66 -16.24 -7.14
N GLY A 64 -2.04 -17.48 -7.46
CA GLY A 64 -1.23 -18.41 -8.23
C GLY A 64 -0.13 -19.08 -7.39
N ASN A 65 0.92 -19.55 -8.07
CA ASN A 65 2.00 -20.33 -7.45
C ASN A 65 3.36 -19.59 -7.37
N PHE A 66 3.40 -18.37 -7.89
CA PHE A 66 4.59 -17.52 -7.94
C PHE A 66 5.81 -18.18 -8.62
N ASP A 67 5.63 -19.04 -9.63
CA ASP A 67 6.73 -19.67 -10.37
C ASP A 67 7.20 -18.87 -11.60
N GLY A 68 6.49 -17.78 -11.93
CA GLY A 68 6.72 -16.88 -13.06
C GLY A 68 6.08 -17.31 -14.38
N LYS A 69 5.22 -18.34 -14.39
CA LYS A 69 4.52 -18.85 -15.56
C LYS A 69 3.01 -18.64 -15.42
N VAL A 70 2.51 -17.52 -15.93
CA VAL A 70 1.08 -17.14 -15.84
C VAL A 70 0.10 -18.22 -16.32
N THR A 71 0.51 -19.05 -17.28
CA THR A 71 -0.38 -20.08 -17.86
C THR A 71 -0.75 -21.20 -16.89
N ASN A 72 -0.02 -21.39 -15.78
CA ASN A 72 -0.32 -22.44 -14.79
C ASN A 72 -0.75 -21.87 -13.42
N ASP A 73 -1.15 -20.60 -13.34
CA ASP A 73 -1.54 -20.00 -12.05
C ASP A 73 -2.92 -20.49 -11.56
N LEU A 74 -3.76 -21.02 -12.46
CA LEU A 74 -5.08 -21.57 -12.12
C LEU A 74 -4.98 -23.01 -11.57
N LEU A 75 -4.30 -23.16 -10.43
CA LEU A 75 -4.20 -24.42 -9.68
C LEU A 75 -5.25 -24.49 -8.58
N THR A 76 -6.03 -25.57 -8.56
CA THR A 76 -6.99 -25.81 -7.48
C THR A 76 -6.28 -26.07 -6.15
N SER A 77 -7.02 -26.05 -5.04
CA SER A 77 -6.50 -26.45 -3.72
C SER A 77 -5.98 -27.91 -3.66
N SER A 78 -6.40 -28.75 -4.62
CA SER A 78 -5.85 -30.11 -4.83
C SER A 78 -4.67 -30.15 -5.83
N SER A 79 -4.09 -29.01 -6.17
CA SER A 79 -2.96 -28.86 -7.12
C SER A 79 -3.27 -29.40 -8.52
N SER A 80 -4.51 -29.26 -8.98
CA SER A 80 -4.93 -29.63 -10.35
C SER A 80 -5.08 -28.37 -11.19
N GLU A 81 -4.53 -28.38 -12.41
CA GLU A 81 -4.68 -27.26 -13.35
C GLU A 81 -6.08 -27.27 -13.98
N VAL A 82 -6.74 -26.11 -13.98
CA VAL A 82 -8.09 -25.94 -14.54
C VAL A 82 -8.15 -24.72 -15.46
N PHE A 83 -9.05 -24.77 -16.43
CA PHE A 83 -9.31 -23.64 -17.33
C PHE A 83 -10.44 -22.72 -16.84
N SER A 84 -11.28 -23.22 -15.94
CA SER A 84 -12.43 -22.48 -15.40
C SER A 84 -12.01 -21.66 -14.19
N VAL A 85 -12.19 -20.34 -14.27
CA VAL A 85 -11.93 -19.40 -13.15
C VAL A 85 -12.86 -19.69 -11.97
N LEU A 86 -14.10 -20.15 -12.24
CA LEU A 86 -15.05 -20.54 -11.21
C LEU A 86 -14.61 -21.80 -10.47
N ASP A 87 -14.15 -22.83 -11.19
CA ASP A 87 -13.68 -24.07 -10.56
C ASP A 87 -12.42 -23.79 -9.72
N PHE A 88 -11.52 -22.97 -10.25
CA PHE A 88 -10.34 -22.49 -9.53
C PHE A 88 -10.73 -21.74 -8.24
N GLY A 89 -11.55 -20.70 -8.34
CA GLY A 89 -11.93 -19.86 -7.21
C GLY A 89 -12.71 -20.63 -6.13
N ASN A 90 -13.69 -21.45 -6.53
CA ASN A 90 -14.49 -22.26 -5.62
C ASN A 90 -13.62 -23.29 -4.86
N SER A 91 -12.54 -23.78 -5.47
CA SER A 91 -11.64 -24.74 -4.80
C SER A 91 -10.88 -24.14 -3.62
N TRP A 92 -10.71 -22.82 -3.55
CA TRP A 92 -9.95 -22.11 -2.52
C TRP A 92 -10.81 -21.57 -1.36
N LYS A 93 -12.11 -21.89 -1.33
CA LYS A 93 -13.01 -21.45 -0.26
C LYS A 93 -12.66 -22.07 1.10
N THR A 94 -12.82 -21.31 2.17
CA THR A 94 -12.67 -21.82 3.53
C THR A 94 -13.93 -22.58 3.96
N ALA A 95 -13.77 -23.57 4.84
CA ALA A 95 -14.91 -24.31 5.38
C ALA A 95 -15.82 -23.46 6.28
N THR A 96 -15.27 -22.38 6.85
CA THR A 96 -15.95 -21.54 7.83
C THR A 96 -15.74 -20.05 7.49
N PRO A 97 -16.83 -19.26 7.40
CA PRO A 97 -18.23 -19.71 7.35
C PRO A 97 -18.52 -20.54 6.08
N PRO A 98 -19.48 -21.48 6.12
CA PRO A 98 -19.81 -22.28 4.95
C PRO A 98 -20.34 -21.38 3.83
N CYS A 99 -19.83 -21.59 2.62
CA CYS A 99 -20.22 -20.84 1.43
C CYS A 99 -20.53 -21.77 0.24
N SER A 100 -21.53 -21.36 -0.54
CA SER A 100 -21.94 -22.05 -1.77
C SER A 100 -20.98 -21.75 -2.92
N ASP A 101 -20.89 -22.67 -3.87
CA ASP A 101 -20.11 -22.44 -5.08
C ASP A 101 -20.77 -21.37 -5.95
N VAL A 102 -19.92 -20.53 -6.55
CA VAL A 102 -20.33 -19.60 -7.60
C VAL A 102 -20.47 -20.38 -8.90
N THR A 103 -21.68 -20.39 -9.48
CA THR A 103 -21.99 -21.15 -10.71
C THR A 103 -21.98 -20.29 -11.96
N HIS A 104 -22.10 -18.97 -11.82
CA HIS A 104 -22.08 -18.01 -12.91
C HIS A 104 -21.38 -16.72 -12.47
N GLU A 105 -20.53 -16.16 -13.32
CA GLU A 105 -20.01 -14.81 -13.13
C GLU A 105 -21.14 -13.81 -13.37
N THR A 106 -21.40 -12.93 -12.41
CA THR A 106 -22.32 -11.81 -12.58
C THR A 106 -21.53 -10.54 -12.38
N PHE A 107 -21.30 -9.80 -13.46
CA PHE A 107 -20.54 -8.56 -13.35
C PHE A 107 -21.39 -7.47 -12.69
N PRO A 108 -20.82 -6.63 -11.80
CA PRO A 108 -21.57 -5.60 -11.09
C PRO A 108 -22.38 -4.67 -12.01
N CYS A 109 -21.85 -4.35 -13.19
CA CYS A 109 -22.53 -3.51 -14.17
C CYS A 109 -23.76 -4.18 -14.82
N GLU A 110 -23.81 -5.51 -14.90
CA GLU A 110 -24.98 -6.24 -15.41
C GLU A 110 -26.10 -6.24 -14.39
N ARG A 111 -25.73 -6.42 -13.10
CA ARG A 111 -26.66 -6.34 -11.98
C ARG A 111 -27.19 -4.91 -11.78
N HIS A 112 -26.36 -3.91 -12.06
CA HIS A 112 -26.69 -2.50 -11.86
C HIS A 112 -26.43 -1.65 -13.12
N SER A 113 -27.22 -1.92 -14.16
CA SER A 113 -27.05 -1.31 -15.49
C SER A 113 -27.11 0.22 -15.53
N TYR A 114 -27.80 0.87 -14.57
CA TYR A 114 -27.87 2.33 -14.50
C TYR A 114 -26.53 2.98 -14.12
N CYS A 115 -25.66 2.30 -13.39
CA CYS A 115 -24.32 2.80 -13.04
C CYS A 115 -23.29 2.60 -14.15
N ALA A 116 -23.57 1.71 -15.12
CA ALA A 116 -22.59 1.32 -16.15
C ALA A 116 -22.09 2.51 -16.98
N ALA A 117 -23.00 3.38 -17.43
CA ALA A 117 -22.64 4.55 -18.21
C ALA A 117 -21.77 5.55 -17.42
N TRP A 118 -22.07 5.72 -16.12
CA TRP A 118 -21.27 6.56 -15.22
C TRP A 118 -19.88 5.96 -15.00
N ALA A 119 -19.80 4.67 -14.70
CA ALA A 119 -18.55 3.94 -14.48
C ALA A 119 -17.64 4.01 -15.72
N GLN A 120 -18.16 3.65 -16.89
CA GLN A 120 -17.43 3.74 -18.16
C GLN A 120 -16.90 5.15 -18.41
N ARG A 121 -17.75 6.17 -18.29
CA ARG A 121 -17.34 7.55 -18.51
C ARG A 121 -16.28 8.02 -17.52
N ARG A 122 -16.39 7.68 -16.24
CA ARG A 122 -15.45 8.13 -15.21
C ARG A 122 -14.10 7.44 -15.35
N CYS A 123 -14.09 6.14 -15.65
CA CYS A 123 -12.88 5.34 -15.84
C CYS A 123 -12.08 5.71 -17.11
N MET A 124 -12.66 6.48 -18.04
CA MET A 124 -11.92 6.98 -19.21
C MET A 124 -10.71 7.85 -18.86
N ILE A 125 -10.61 8.37 -17.62
CA ILE A 125 -9.40 9.05 -17.17
C ILE A 125 -8.13 8.21 -17.39
N LEU A 126 -8.22 6.89 -17.21
CA LEU A 126 -7.09 5.96 -17.37
C LEU A 126 -6.56 5.92 -18.80
N ARG A 127 -7.43 6.19 -19.79
CA ARG A 127 -7.08 6.25 -21.22
C ARG A 127 -6.94 7.68 -21.74
N SER A 128 -7.06 8.69 -20.87
CA SER A 128 -6.99 10.09 -21.24
C SER A 128 -5.57 10.64 -21.16
N ASP A 129 -5.39 11.88 -21.61
CA ASP A 129 -4.11 12.58 -21.57
C ASP A 129 -3.52 12.70 -20.15
N THR A 130 -4.34 12.58 -19.10
CA THR A 130 -3.86 12.55 -17.70
C THR A 130 -2.80 11.47 -17.46
N PHE A 131 -2.87 10.35 -18.18
CA PHE A 131 -1.96 9.21 -18.02
C PHE A 131 -1.09 8.95 -19.27
N ILE A 132 -1.02 9.90 -20.21
CA ILE A 132 -0.38 9.70 -21.52
C ILE A 132 1.07 9.21 -21.42
N ASP A 133 1.84 9.76 -20.47
CA ASP A 133 3.24 9.41 -20.26
C ASP A 133 3.43 7.97 -19.76
N CYS A 134 2.38 7.37 -19.19
CA CYS A 134 2.39 6.01 -18.67
C CYS A 134 1.85 4.98 -19.68
N HIS A 135 1.03 5.37 -20.64
CA HIS A 135 0.36 4.44 -21.58
C HIS A 135 1.34 3.53 -22.33
N LEU A 136 2.55 4.01 -22.64
CA LEU A 136 3.59 3.23 -23.31
C LEU A 136 4.39 2.30 -22.37
N LYS A 137 4.26 2.49 -21.05
CA LYS A 137 4.97 1.72 -20.01
C LYS A 137 4.09 0.68 -19.36
N VAL A 138 2.81 0.97 -19.20
CA VAL A 138 1.80 0.10 -18.58
C VAL A 138 0.52 0.19 -19.39
N ASP A 139 0.06 -0.94 -19.91
CA ASP A 139 -1.20 -1.03 -20.66
C ASP A 139 -2.38 -0.58 -19.78
N PRO A 140 -3.14 0.48 -20.17
CA PRO A 140 -4.29 0.94 -19.39
C PRO A 140 -5.49 -0.02 -19.46
N GLU A 141 -5.54 -0.95 -20.42
CA GLU A 141 -6.76 -1.74 -20.69
C GLU A 141 -7.23 -2.59 -19.50
N PRO A 142 -6.36 -3.40 -18.84
CA PRO A 142 -6.78 -4.20 -17.70
C PRO A 142 -7.27 -3.33 -16.53
N TYR A 143 -6.64 -2.17 -16.31
CA TYR A 143 -7.01 -1.22 -15.26
C TYR A 143 -8.33 -0.51 -15.57
N TYR A 144 -8.61 -0.19 -16.84
CA TYR A 144 -9.89 0.36 -17.26
C TYR A 144 -11.03 -0.63 -16.99
N GLN A 145 -10.86 -1.90 -17.39
CA GLN A 145 -11.89 -2.92 -17.16
C GLN A 145 -12.13 -3.13 -15.67
N ALA A 146 -11.06 -3.24 -14.86
CA ALA A 146 -11.16 -3.32 -13.41
C ALA A 146 -11.87 -2.09 -12.81
N CYS A 147 -11.52 -0.88 -13.27
CA CYS A 147 -12.17 0.35 -12.83
C CYS A 147 -13.68 0.34 -13.10
N VAL A 148 -14.10 -0.11 -14.28
CA VAL A 148 -15.53 -0.18 -14.62
C VAL A 148 -16.25 -1.17 -13.70
N LEU A 149 -15.67 -2.34 -13.47
CA LEU A 149 -16.24 -3.36 -12.58
C LEU A 149 -16.37 -2.85 -11.14
N GLU A 150 -15.31 -2.28 -10.58
CA GLU A 150 -15.27 -1.70 -9.23
C GLU A 150 -16.25 -0.52 -9.09
N SER A 151 -16.35 0.33 -10.12
CA SER A 151 -17.21 1.52 -10.12
C SER A 151 -18.70 1.18 -10.28
N CYS A 152 -19.03 0.00 -10.79
CA CYS A 152 -20.40 -0.49 -10.92
C CYS A 152 -20.96 -1.13 -9.63
N SER A 153 -20.17 -1.17 -8.56
CA SER A 153 -20.64 -1.47 -7.21
C SER A 153 -21.48 -0.28 -6.69
N CYS A 154 -22.78 -0.26 -7.01
CA CYS A 154 -23.66 0.88 -6.70
C CYS A 154 -24.04 1.02 -5.21
N GLU A 155 -23.51 0.17 -4.32
CA GLU A 155 -23.60 0.38 -2.86
C GLU A 155 -22.85 1.65 -2.40
N PHE A 156 -22.09 2.28 -3.31
CA PHE A 156 -21.20 3.41 -3.05
C PHE A 156 -21.47 4.64 -3.93
N GLU A 157 -22.67 4.82 -4.48
CA GLU A 157 -23.02 6.04 -5.23
C GLU A 157 -22.63 7.30 -4.41
N GLY A 158 -21.79 8.17 -5.00
CA GLY A 158 -21.25 9.37 -4.34
C GLY A 158 -20.01 9.17 -3.45
N LYS A 159 -19.56 7.94 -3.20
CA LYS A 159 -18.35 7.67 -2.37
C LYS A 159 -17.08 7.48 -3.19
N PHE A 160 -17.19 7.36 -4.52
CA PHE A 160 -16.09 7.18 -5.48
C PHE A 160 -15.10 6.06 -5.13
N LEU A 161 -15.39 5.18 -4.16
CA LEU A 161 -14.35 4.39 -3.51
C LEU A 161 -13.69 3.39 -4.48
N GLY A 162 -14.49 2.55 -5.14
CA GLY A 162 -14.00 1.61 -6.15
C GLY A 162 -13.30 2.32 -7.32
N PHE A 163 -13.86 3.44 -7.79
CA PHE A 163 -13.24 4.28 -8.81
C PHE A 163 -11.85 4.79 -8.37
N CYS A 164 -11.75 5.41 -7.19
CA CYS A 164 -10.51 5.98 -6.68
C CYS A 164 -9.47 4.90 -6.39
N THR A 165 -9.87 3.75 -5.86
CA THR A 165 -8.98 2.60 -5.63
C THR A 165 -8.42 2.08 -6.96
N ALA A 166 -9.27 1.90 -7.99
CA ALA A 166 -8.82 1.43 -9.30
C ALA A 166 -7.88 2.42 -10.00
N VAL A 167 -8.18 3.73 -9.96
CA VAL A 167 -7.30 4.75 -10.55
C VAL A 167 -5.98 4.88 -9.79
N SER A 168 -6.01 4.76 -8.45
CA SER A 168 -4.78 4.71 -7.64
C SER A 168 -3.89 3.53 -8.02
N ALA A 169 -4.50 2.36 -8.29
CA ALA A 169 -3.75 1.18 -8.69
C ALA A 169 -3.00 1.37 -10.02
N TYR A 170 -3.61 2.07 -10.98
CA TYR A 170 -2.91 2.39 -12.23
C TYR A 170 -1.80 3.43 -12.02
N ALA A 171 -2.07 4.48 -11.23
CA ALA A 171 -1.05 5.48 -10.91
C ALA A 171 0.18 4.88 -10.20
N GLU A 172 -0.01 3.89 -9.34
CA GLU A 172 1.09 3.16 -8.70
C GLU A 172 1.86 2.27 -9.67
N ALA A 173 1.16 1.60 -10.59
CA ALA A 173 1.82 0.84 -11.65
C ALA A 173 2.69 1.76 -12.54
N CYS A 174 2.23 2.99 -12.79
CA CYS A 174 3.00 4.03 -13.46
C CYS A 174 4.22 4.47 -12.64
N SER A 175 4.04 4.73 -11.34
CA SER A 175 5.14 5.13 -10.44
C SER A 175 6.22 4.06 -10.36
N ALA A 176 5.83 2.77 -10.32
CA ALA A 176 6.76 1.64 -10.40
C ALA A 176 7.53 1.53 -11.74
N LYS A 177 7.18 2.35 -12.73
CA LYS A 177 7.90 2.54 -14.00
C LYS A 177 8.54 3.93 -14.10
N ASP A 178 8.78 4.57 -12.96
CA ASP A 178 9.35 5.91 -12.81
C ASP A 178 8.50 7.02 -13.47
N VAL A 179 7.20 6.80 -13.64
CA VAL A 179 6.26 7.78 -14.20
C VAL A 179 5.31 8.25 -13.11
N CYS A 180 5.60 9.41 -12.54
CA CYS A 180 4.79 10.00 -11.49
C CYS A 180 3.59 10.77 -12.06
N ILE A 181 2.36 10.29 -11.81
CA ILE A 181 1.12 10.90 -12.30
C ILE A 181 0.35 11.57 -11.17
N ASN A 182 0.18 12.90 -11.24
CA ASN A 182 -0.69 13.64 -10.33
C ASN A 182 -2.11 13.79 -10.91
N TRP A 183 -2.98 12.82 -10.61
CA TRP A 183 -4.33 12.73 -11.20
C TRP A 183 -5.46 13.22 -10.27
N ARG A 184 -5.20 13.36 -8.96
CA ARG A 184 -6.23 13.75 -7.99
C ARG A 184 -6.48 15.25 -8.04
N THR A 185 -7.74 15.65 -7.89
CA THR A 185 -8.16 17.06 -7.81
C THR A 185 -9.18 17.24 -6.69
N PRO A 186 -9.53 18.48 -6.30
CA PRO A 186 -10.58 18.71 -5.29
C PRO A 186 -11.92 18.03 -5.64
N ASP A 187 -12.24 17.91 -6.93
CA ASP A 187 -13.49 17.30 -7.42
C ASP A 187 -13.33 15.82 -7.84
N LEU A 188 -12.11 15.29 -7.77
CA LEU A 188 -11.78 13.94 -8.20
C LEU A 188 -10.88 13.24 -7.18
N CYS A 189 -11.50 12.41 -6.36
CA CYS A 189 -10.80 11.63 -5.32
C CYS A 189 -9.93 12.50 -4.40
N PRO A 190 -10.49 13.55 -3.78
CA PRO A 190 -9.72 14.48 -2.96
C PRO A 190 -9.05 13.78 -1.77
N VAL A 191 -7.88 14.27 -1.40
CA VAL A 191 -7.12 13.84 -0.21
C VAL A 191 -6.87 15.07 0.64
N TYR A 192 -7.30 15.03 1.90
CA TYR A 192 -7.28 16.18 2.81
C TYR A 192 -6.06 16.15 3.75
N CYS A 193 -4.86 16.28 3.19
CA CYS A 193 -3.64 16.29 4.00
C CYS A 193 -3.53 17.52 4.90
N ASP A 194 -4.12 18.64 4.49
CA ASP A 194 -4.08 19.88 5.28
C ASP A 194 -4.82 19.79 6.62
N TYR A 195 -5.67 18.77 6.80
CA TYR A 195 -6.29 18.47 8.09
C TYR A 195 -5.26 18.26 9.20
N TYR A 196 -4.06 17.77 8.85
CA TYR A 196 -2.98 17.52 9.80
C TYR A 196 -2.11 18.76 10.08
N ASN A 197 -2.39 19.92 9.46
CA ASN A 197 -1.58 21.13 9.58
C ASN A 197 -2.00 21.96 10.80
N GLU A 198 -1.46 21.61 11.97
CA GLU A 198 -1.55 22.47 13.17
C GLU A 198 -0.53 23.62 13.13
N VAL A 199 -0.89 24.74 13.75
CA VAL A 199 -0.03 25.94 13.79
C VAL A 199 1.25 25.65 14.58
N GLY A 200 2.41 25.83 13.94
CA GLY A 200 3.73 25.63 14.56
C GLY A 200 4.29 24.20 14.46
N GLN A 201 3.65 23.33 13.69
CA GLN A 201 4.13 21.97 13.39
C GLN A 201 4.51 21.82 11.92
N CYS A 202 4.85 20.59 11.51
CA CYS A 202 5.13 20.22 10.13
C CYS A 202 3.92 20.50 9.24
N THR A 203 4.15 21.01 8.04
CA THR A 203 3.12 21.12 7.01
C THR A 203 3.05 19.81 6.22
N TRP A 204 1.93 19.12 6.30
CA TRP A 204 1.58 17.94 5.53
C TRP A 204 1.02 18.33 4.18
N HIS A 205 1.51 17.66 3.14
CA HIS A 205 1.04 17.85 1.77
C HIS A 205 0.82 16.50 1.10
N TYR A 206 -0.13 16.49 0.16
CA TYR A 206 -0.33 15.33 -0.70
C TYR A 206 0.84 15.19 -1.66
N ASN A 207 1.37 13.97 -1.75
CA ASN A 207 2.35 13.58 -2.73
C ASN A 207 1.84 12.36 -3.51
N PRO A 208 1.67 12.46 -4.84
CA PRO A 208 1.12 11.38 -5.66
C PRO A 208 2.01 10.14 -5.76
N CYS A 209 3.32 10.28 -5.52
CA CYS A 209 4.30 9.23 -5.79
C CYS A 209 5.26 9.02 -4.62
N GLY A 210 4.81 9.35 -3.41
CA GLY A 210 5.64 9.26 -2.21
C GLY A 210 6.69 10.37 -2.13
N GLN A 211 7.36 10.45 -0.99
CA GLN A 211 8.38 11.48 -0.78
C GLN A 211 9.62 11.17 -1.62
N ASN A 212 9.94 12.06 -2.58
CA ASN A 212 11.26 12.12 -3.20
C ASN A 212 12.29 12.46 -2.11
N LEU A 213 12.84 11.42 -1.51
CA LEU A 213 13.98 11.53 -0.63
C LEU A 213 15.21 11.52 -1.53
N GLU A 214 15.91 12.64 -1.62
CA GLU A 214 17.30 12.67 -2.08
C GLU A 214 18.20 11.66 -1.32
N THR A 215 17.71 11.06 -0.23
CA THR A 215 18.25 9.87 0.43
C THR A 215 17.73 8.56 -0.19
N ARG A 216 18.08 8.34 -1.45
CA ARG A 216 17.86 7.13 -2.27
C ARG A 216 18.48 5.82 -1.74
N LYS A 217 18.96 5.75 -0.48
CA LYS A 217 19.95 4.74 -0.05
C LYS A 217 19.57 3.77 1.08
N LEU A 218 18.45 3.93 1.80
CA LEU A 218 18.30 3.22 3.09
C LEU A 218 16.95 2.54 3.38
N PHE A 219 15.98 2.63 2.47
CA PHE A 219 14.71 1.91 2.62
C PHE A 219 14.54 0.95 1.44
N HIS A 220 14.12 -0.29 1.73
CA HIS A 220 13.73 -1.27 0.73
C HIS A 220 12.88 -0.60 -0.36
N GLN A 221 13.27 -0.80 -1.62
CA GLN A 221 12.77 -0.09 -2.81
C GLN A 221 11.24 -0.08 -2.97
N ALA A 222 10.51 -0.94 -2.25
CA ALA A 222 9.06 -1.13 -2.40
C ALA A 222 8.16 -0.07 -1.75
N MET A 223 8.69 0.84 -0.91
CA MET A 223 7.86 1.79 -0.14
C MET A 223 7.91 3.24 -0.64
N HIS A 224 8.71 3.52 -1.68
CA HIS A 224 9.03 4.89 -2.10
C HIS A 224 8.04 5.51 -3.08
N ASP A 225 7.19 4.69 -3.72
CA ASP A 225 6.23 5.09 -4.76
C ASP A 225 4.79 5.22 -4.25
N ILE A 226 4.61 5.28 -2.93
CA ILE A 226 3.29 5.19 -2.32
C ILE A 226 2.66 6.58 -2.23
N SER A 227 1.47 6.76 -2.81
CA SER A 227 0.75 8.03 -2.73
C SER A 227 0.23 8.31 -1.31
N GLY A 228 0.24 9.58 -0.91
CA GLY A 228 -0.45 10.02 0.31
C GLY A 228 0.06 11.29 0.93
N CYS A 229 -0.21 11.47 2.22
CA CYS A 229 0.16 12.65 2.97
C CYS A 229 1.56 12.47 3.57
N TYR A 230 2.46 13.40 3.25
CA TYR A 230 3.82 13.40 3.76
C TYR A 230 4.15 14.75 4.41
N PRO A 231 4.92 14.74 5.51
CA PRO A 231 5.36 15.97 6.15
C PRO A 231 6.42 16.66 5.29
N ARG A 232 6.28 17.96 5.12
CA ARG A 232 7.27 18.86 4.53
C ARG A 232 7.87 19.68 5.66
N CYS A 233 9.15 19.42 5.91
CA CYS A 233 9.91 20.14 6.91
C CYS A 233 10.50 21.44 6.36
N PRO A 234 10.64 22.48 7.21
CA PRO A 234 11.32 23.70 6.84
C PRO A 234 12.84 23.47 6.76
N GLU A 235 13.56 24.37 6.10
CA GLU A 235 14.99 24.20 5.82
C GLU A 235 15.85 24.19 7.10
N GLU A 236 15.39 24.85 8.18
CA GLU A 236 16.07 24.91 9.46
C GLU A 236 16.02 23.57 10.23
N THR A 237 14.97 22.77 10.00
CA THR A 237 14.75 21.48 10.66
C THR A 237 14.31 20.41 9.64
N PRO A 238 15.17 20.04 8.67
CA PRO A 238 14.73 19.34 7.46
C PRO A 238 14.37 17.86 7.66
N TYR A 239 14.51 17.31 8.87
CA TYR A 239 14.26 15.90 9.16
C TYR A 239 12.97 15.72 9.94
N TYR A 240 12.05 14.90 9.44
CA TYR A 240 10.85 14.54 10.19
C TYR A 240 11.13 13.36 11.12
N ASP A 241 11.00 13.60 12.43
CA ASP A 241 11.06 12.56 13.46
C ASP A 241 9.67 11.94 13.61
N LYS A 242 9.51 10.66 13.24
CA LYS A 242 8.20 10.01 13.28
C LYS A 242 7.75 9.70 14.70
N ASN A 243 8.68 9.47 15.62
CA ASN A 243 8.37 9.16 17.02
C ASN A 243 7.84 10.39 17.76
N LEU A 244 8.40 11.56 17.46
CA LEU A 244 8.01 12.84 18.05
C LEU A 244 6.92 13.58 17.24
N GLY A 245 6.69 13.16 15.99
CA GLY A 245 5.72 13.79 15.10
C GLY A 245 6.10 15.22 14.68
N LYS A 246 7.39 15.55 14.65
CA LYS A 246 7.85 16.93 14.37
C LYS A 246 9.13 16.99 13.54
N CYS A 247 9.31 18.10 12.87
CA CYS A 247 10.54 18.43 12.16
C CYS A 247 11.64 18.82 13.15
N THR A 248 12.83 18.26 12.96
CA THR A 248 13.99 18.43 13.82
C THR A 248 15.28 18.52 12.99
N ALA A 249 16.37 18.92 13.64
CA ALA A 249 17.71 18.80 13.08
C ALA A 249 18.24 17.37 13.31
N LEU A 250 19.15 16.89 12.46
CA LEU A 250 19.64 15.51 12.52
C LEU A 250 20.21 15.11 13.90
N HIS A 251 20.90 16.03 14.57
CA HIS A 251 21.49 15.81 15.90
C HIS A 251 20.44 15.76 17.03
N ASN A 252 19.23 16.24 16.76
CA ASN A 252 18.09 16.27 17.68
C ASN A 252 16.98 15.32 17.22
N CYS A 253 17.31 14.30 16.43
CA CYS A 253 16.36 13.27 16.05
C CYS A 253 16.44 12.07 17.00
N THR A 254 15.31 11.44 17.25
CA THR A 254 15.26 10.14 17.88
C THR A 254 15.89 9.09 16.96
N CYS A 255 16.51 8.09 17.56
CA CYS A 255 16.99 6.92 16.84
C CYS A 255 16.46 5.65 17.49
N THR A 256 16.30 4.59 16.70
CA THR A 256 15.95 3.28 17.22
C THR A 256 17.21 2.45 17.40
N PHE A 257 17.52 2.08 18.64
CA PHE A 257 18.62 1.17 18.96
C PHE A 257 18.07 -0.02 19.74
N MET A 258 18.32 -1.24 19.25
CA MET A 258 17.80 -2.48 19.86
C MET A 258 16.28 -2.43 20.18
N ASN A 259 15.47 -1.97 19.22
CA ASN A 259 14.01 -1.78 19.36
C ASN A 259 13.56 -0.82 20.47
N ARG A 260 14.44 0.07 20.93
CA ARG A 260 14.10 1.16 21.83
C ARG A 260 14.28 2.49 21.12
N VAL A 261 13.30 3.37 21.26
CA VAL A 261 13.40 4.76 20.83
C VAL A 261 14.27 5.48 21.86
N LEU A 262 15.42 5.98 21.41
CA LEU A 262 16.32 6.80 22.19
C LEU A 262 16.02 8.28 21.93
N LEU A 263 16.03 9.08 23.00
CA LEU A 263 15.81 10.52 22.91
C LEU A 263 17.17 11.23 22.76
N PRO A 264 17.29 12.20 21.85
CA PRO A 264 18.49 13.02 21.76
C PRO A 264 18.71 13.83 23.07
N PRO A 265 19.96 14.08 23.51
CA PRO A 265 21.24 13.80 22.84
C PRO A 265 21.90 12.51 23.37
N ASP A 266 21.34 11.33 23.08
CA ASP A 266 22.02 10.07 23.35
C ASP A 266 23.19 9.85 22.40
N GLU A 267 24.41 9.66 22.93
CA GLU A 267 25.66 9.45 22.15
C GLU A 267 25.60 8.23 21.22
N ILE A 268 24.68 7.29 21.48
CA ILE A 268 24.47 6.08 20.67
C ILE A 268 23.88 6.43 19.30
N CYS A 269 23.14 7.52 19.19
CA CYS A 269 22.60 8.03 17.92
C CYS A 269 23.72 8.70 17.09
N THR A 270 24.72 7.92 16.67
CA THR A 270 25.75 8.37 15.73
C THR A 270 25.16 8.41 14.31
N SER A 271 25.15 9.63 13.74
CA SER A 271 24.38 10.08 12.59
C SER A 271 24.51 9.23 11.32
N TYR A 272 23.36 8.84 10.73
CA TYR A 272 23.07 8.87 9.27
C TYR A 272 21.57 8.86 8.96
N THR A 273 20.69 8.62 9.93
CA THR A 273 19.23 8.48 9.70
C THR A 273 18.42 9.03 10.86
N CYS A 274 17.44 9.88 10.54
CA CYS A 274 16.35 10.27 11.44
C CYS A 274 15.17 9.33 11.19
N TRP A 275 14.58 8.76 12.25
CA TRP A 275 13.53 7.74 12.17
C TRP A 275 12.15 8.27 12.56
#